data_AF-A0A6G0YC65-F1
#
_entry.id   AF-A0A6G0YC65-F1
#
_cell.length_a   1.000
_cell.length_b   1.000
_cell.length_c   1.000
_cell.angle_alpha   90.00
_cell.angle_beta   90.00
_cell.angle_gamma   90.00
#
_symmetry.space_group_name_H-M   'P 1'
#
loop_
_entity.id
_entity.type
_entity.pdbx_description
1 polymer ?
#
loop_
_entity_poly.entity_id
_entity_poly.type
_entity_poly.pdbx_seq_one_letter_code
_entity_poly.pdbx_strand_id
1 'polypeptide(L)' 'AIPSCKTKNKSTFSVPKDGKLLNLWEKSISFQLKSTSRICELHFEIDDVIKTWESGQGISKYIVSIKYNCILLTNIL' A
#
# COMPACT_ATOMS: atom_id res chain seq x y z
N ALA A 1 2.15 6.73 -9.01
CA ALA A 1 1.74 7.30 -7.71
C ALA A 1 0.34 7.87 -7.89
N ILE A 2 -0.51 7.79 -6.86
CA ILE A 2 -1.87 8.36 -6.92
C ILE A 2 -1.76 9.89 -7.04
N PRO A 3 -2.49 10.53 -7.98
CA PRO A 3 -2.52 12.00 -8.10
C PRO A 3 -2.91 12.65 -6.77
N SER A 4 -2.29 13.78 -6.43
CA SER A 4 -2.58 14.53 -5.18
C SER A 4 -2.27 13.81 -3.86
N CYS A 5 -1.64 12.63 -3.89
CA CYS A 5 -1.18 11.93 -2.69
C CYS A 5 -0.06 12.74 -1.97
N LYS A 6 -0.43 13.48 -0.92
CA LYS A 6 0.51 14.28 -0.11
C LYS A 6 1.12 13.45 1.02
N THR A 7 1.97 12.48 0.71
CA THR A 7 2.65 11.68 1.74
C THR A 7 4.12 12.04 1.87
N LYS A 8 4.51 12.55 3.04
CA LYS A 8 5.90 12.57 3.51
C LYS A 8 6.07 11.45 4.55
N ASN A 9 7.16 10.69 4.47
CA ASN A 9 7.58 9.69 5.47
C ASN A 9 6.62 8.52 5.72
N LYS A 10 5.86 8.08 4.72
CA LYS A 10 4.99 6.90 4.80
C LYS A 10 5.52 5.76 3.95
N SER A 11 5.29 4.53 4.41
CA SER A 11 5.59 3.33 3.63
C SER A 11 4.80 3.31 2.33
N THR A 12 5.40 2.74 1.29
CA THR A 12 4.74 2.58 -0.01
C THR A 12 4.90 1.15 -0.49
N PHE A 13 3.85 0.64 -1.14
CA PHE A 13 3.80 -0.72 -1.66
C PHE A 13 3.77 -0.67 -3.18
N SER A 14 4.53 -1.57 -3.81
CA SER A 14 4.44 -1.80 -5.24
C SER A 14 3.07 -2.37 -5.60
N VAL A 15 2.63 -2.12 -6.83
CA VAL A 15 1.37 -2.69 -7.32
C VAL A 15 1.45 -4.22 -7.45
N PRO A 16 0.31 -4.93 -7.37
CA PRO A 16 0.23 -6.36 -7.59
C PRO A 16 0.76 -6.75 -8.97
N LYS A 17 1.43 -7.90 -9.04
CA LYS A 17 1.76 -8.55 -10.32
C LYS A 17 0.57 -9.30 -10.91
N ASP A 18 -0.36 -9.75 -10.05
CA ASP A 18 -1.59 -10.40 -10.48
C ASP A 18 -2.54 -9.37 -11.11
N GLY A 19 -2.99 -9.66 -12.34
CA GLY A 19 -3.81 -8.73 -13.11
C GLY A 19 -5.22 -8.52 -12.55
N LYS A 20 -5.80 -9.51 -11.86
CA LYS A 20 -7.13 -9.37 -11.24
C LYS A 20 -7.06 -8.44 -10.04
N LEU A 21 -6.05 -8.62 -9.19
CA LEU A 21 -5.84 -7.76 -8.03
C LEU A 21 -5.42 -6.34 -8.44
N LEU A 22 -4.60 -6.19 -9.49
CA LEU A 22 -4.30 -4.88 -10.07
C LEU A 22 -5.57 -4.18 -10.57
N ASN A 23 -6.43 -4.89 -11.29
CA ASN A 23 -7.71 -4.34 -11.78
C ASN A 23 -8.63 -3.90 -10.63
N LEU A 24 -8.67 -4.67 -9.53
CA LEU A 24 -9.40 -4.29 -8.32
C LEU A 24 -8.85 -3.00 -7.71
N TRP A 25 -7.52 -2.87 -7.62
CA TRP A 25 -6.89 -1.64 -7.15
C TRP A 25 -7.26 -0.45 -8.03
N GLU A 26 -7.07 -0.55 -9.35
CA GLU A 26 -7.37 0.53 -10.30
C GLU A 26 -8.83 0.97 -10.25
N LYS A 27 -9.76 0.02 -10.13
CA LYS A 27 -11.21 0.32 -9.95
C LYS A 27 -11.47 1.07 -8.66
N SER A 28 -10.80 0.69 -7.57
CA SER A 28 -11.02 1.29 -6.26
C SER A 28 -10.56 2.74 -6.19
N ILE A 29 -9.51 3.12 -6.92
CA ILE A 29 -9.02 4.51 -6.99
C ILE A 29 -9.46 5.24 -8.26
N SER A 30 -10.29 4.60 -9.10
CA SER A 30 -10.72 5.11 -10.42
C SER A 30 -9.55 5.65 -11.26
N PHE A 31 -8.41 4.96 -11.22
CA PHE A 31 -7.16 5.43 -11.84
C PHE A 31 -6.29 4.25 -12.27
N GLN A 32 -5.70 4.33 -13.48
CA GLN A 32 -4.81 3.30 -14.01
C GLN A 32 -3.41 3.38 -13.39
N LEU A 33 -2.88 2.23 -13.01
CA LEU A 33 -1.58 2.11 -12.36
C LEU A 33 -0.56 1.47 -13.30
N LYS A 34 0.58 2.15 -13.47
CA LYS A 34 1.76 1.56 -14.12
C LYS A 34 2.37 0.48 -13.22
N SER A 35 3.08 -0.49 -13.80
CA SER A 35 3.83 -1.52 -13.07
C SER A 35 4.88 -0.96 -12.08
N THR A 36 5.40 0.23 -12.36
CA THR A 36 6.35 0.96 -11.49
C THR A 36 5.65 1.83 -10.45
N SER A 37 4.32 1.87 -10.44
CA SER A 37 3.56 2.65 -9.47
C SER A 37 3.75 2.09 -8.06
N ARG A 38 3.75 3.01 -7.10
CA ARG A 38 3.70 2.69 -5.68
C ARG A 38 2.54 3.45 -5.05
N ILE A 39 1.90 2.80 -4.09
CA ILE A 39 0.74 3.31 -3.33
C ILE A 39 1.14 3.47 -1.87
N CYS A 40 0.79 4.60 -1.25
CA CYS A 40 1.10 4.83 0.15
C CYS A 40 0.22 3.97 1.08
N GLU A 41 0.73 3.63 2.26
CA GLU A 41 -0.01 2.84 3.25
C GLU A 41 -1.35 3.46 3.69
N LEU A 42 -1.55 4.76 3.50
CA LEU A 42 -2.78 5.46 3.87
C LEU A 42 -3.96 5.18 2.93
N HIS A 43 -3.72 4.58 1.76
CA HIS A 43 -4.80 4.17 0.85
C HIS A 43 -5.31 2.76 1.12
N PHE A 44 -4.81 2.10 2.16
CA PHE A 44 -5.27 0.79 2.59
C PHE A 44 -6.00 0.95 3.92
N GLU A 45 -6.89 0.01 4.22
CA GLU A 45 -7.44 -0.11 5.56
C GLU A 45 -6.31 -0.32 6.57
N ILE A 46 -6.44 0.26 7.76
CA ILE A 46 -5.39 0.17 8.79
C ILE A 46 -5.12 -1.29 9.15
N ASP A 47 -6.18 -2.10 9.24
CA ASP A 47 -6.10 -3.53 9.58
C ASP A 47 -5.43 -4.38 8.49
N ASP A 48 -5.29 -3.82 7.30
CA ASP A 48 -4.67 -4.44 6.15
C ASP A 48 -3.18 -4.10 6.02
N VAL A 49 -2.73 -3.06 6.72
CA VAL A 49 -1.31 -2.70 6.85
C VAL A 49 -0.72 -3.35 8.09
N ILE A 50 0.06 -4.40 7.88
CA ILE A 50 0.73 -5.12 8.96
C ILE A 50 2.08 -4.45 9.24
N LYS A 51 2.26 -4.00 10.48
CA LYS A 51 3.51 -3.41 10.98
C LYS A 51 4.08 -4.35 12.04
N THR A 52 5.18 -5.05 11.71
CA THR A 52 5.89 -5.86 12.69
C THR A 52 7.14 -5.14 13.17
N TRP A 53 7.28 -5.08 14.50
CA TRP A 53 8.47 -4.60 15.17
C TRP A 53 9.08 -5.76 15.95
N GLU A 54 10.31 -6.11 15.60
CA GLU A 54 11.09 -7.12 16.30
C GLU A 54 12.29 -6.42 16.94
N SER A 55 12.39 -6.48 18.27
CA SER A 55 13.60 -6.10 19.01
C SER A 55 14.51 -7.30 19.22
N GLY A 56 15.77 -7.15 18.84
CA GLY A 56 16.86 -8.05 19.18
C GLY A 56 18.05 -7.29 19.79
N GLN A 57 19.05 -8.01 20.28
CA GLN A 57 20.32 -7.44 20.78
C GLN A 57 21.05 -6.69 19.63
N GLY A 58 20.74 -5.41 19.44
CA GLY A 58 21.52 -4.47 18.63
C GLY A 58 20.90 -4.03 17.29
N ILE A 59 19.85 -4.66 16.77
CA ILE A 59 19.16 -4.23 15.54
C ILE A 59 17.64 -4.29 15.76
N SER A 60 16.97 -3.16 15.61
CA SER A 60 15.51 -3.11 15.50
C SER A 60 15.11 -3.38 14.05
N LYS A 61 14.27 -4.39 13.82
CA LYS A 61 13.73 -4.68 12.49
C LYS A 61 12.29 -4.18 12.44
N TYR A 62 12.04 -3.23 11.53
CA TYR A 62 10.71 -2.73 11.25
C TYR A 62 10.30 -3.16 9.85
N ILE A 63 9.27 -4.01 9.76
CA ILE A 63 8.73 -4.50 8.49
C ILE A 63 7.30 -3.96 8.35
N VAL A 64 6.99 -3.47 7.15
CA VAL A 64 5.62 -3.12 6.79
C VAL A 64 5.20 -3.95 5.58
N SER A 65 4.07 -4.65 5.70
CA SER A 65 3.47 -5.46 4.65
C SER A 65 1.97 -5.18 4.53
N ILE A 66 1.37 -5.62 3.42
CA ILE A 66 -0.09 -5.58 3.20
C ILE A 66 -0.62 -7.01 3.02
N LYS A 67 -1.85 -7.30 3.44
CA LYS A 67 -2.44 -8.63 3.14
C LYS A 67 -2.70 -8.77 1.64
N TYR A 68 -2.73 -10.01 1.16
CA TYR A 68 -2.77 -10.32 -0.27
C TYR A 68 -4.08 -9.94 -0.96
N ASN A 69 -5.21 -9.84 -0.23
CA ASN A 69 -6.53 -9.54 -0.80
C ASN A 69 -7.07 -8.16 -0.41
N CYS A 70 -6.19 -7.23 -0.03
CA CYS A 70 -6.61 -5.90 0.40
C CYS A 70 -7.05 -5.04 -0.79
N ILE A 71 -8.13 -4.31 -0.57
CA ILE A 71 -8.70 -3.35 -1.51
C ILE A 71 -8.30 -1.94 -1.06
N LEU A 72 -8.09 -1.03 -2.01
CA LEU A 72 -7.80 0.36 -1.69
C LEU A 72 -9.06 1.06 -1.19
N LEU A 73 -8.89 1.95 -0.20
CA LEU A 73 -9.94 2.84 0.28
C LEU A 73 -10.38 3.80 -0.85
N THR A 74 -11.68 3.85 -1.12
CA THR A 74 -12.28 4.57 -2.27
C THR A 74 -12.46 6.07 -2.08
N ASN A 75 -12.11 6.66 -0.93
CA ASN A 75 -12.30 8.10 -0.72
C ASN A 75 -11.24 8.68 0.23
N ILE A 76 -10.23 9.32 -0.35
CA ILE A 76 -9.51 10.41 0.34
C ILE A 76 -9.59 11.61 -0.61
N LEU A 77 -10.73 12.30 -0.56
CA LEU A 77 -10.87 13.70 -1.00
C LEU A 77 -10.24 14.61 0.05
#